data_AF-A0A0H4PEK0-F1
#
_entry.id   AF-A0A0H4PEK0-F1
#
_cell.length_a   1.000
_cell.length_b   1.000
_cell.length_c   1.000
_cell.angle_alpha   90.00
_cell.angle_beta   90.00
_cell.angle_gamma   90.00
#
_symmetry.space_group_name_H-M   'P 1'
#
loop_
_entity.id
_entity.type
_entity.pdbx_description
1 polymer ?
#
loop_
_entity_poly.entity_id
_entity_poly.type
_entity_poly.pdbx_seq_one_letter_code
_entity_poly.pdbx_strand_id
1 'polypeptide(L)'
;MFYRRKIILGLIELLGGEVEELRLQKLLFLYAKKKTQSEYDFIPYKYGCYSYSAKADLNTMVKKGFLSETENKYCIEDKSNYFQKLKPADAKLLKEVVWDYGQMSRNALIKHTYLNFPFYAINSTIANEVLPGSLYDRVKEAIPNDEEITLFTIGYEGISLEKYLQKLIRNNVKLLVDVRKNPLSMKFGFSKTLLKRFCNSLNIEYFHIPEVGISSDKRQQLESQTDYDNLFAEYRKTTLSETKKAQQEILKLLMQYKRIALTCFEAEPCQCHRSHLAEFISKSPDFKYSLRHL
;
A
#
# COMPACT_ATOMS: atom_id res chain seq x y z
N MET A 1 -4.14 14.14 19.21
CA MET A 1 -4.06 14.05 17.73
C MET A 1 -2.75 13.36 17.34
N PHE A 2 -2.75 12.44 16.38
CA PHE A 2 -1.50 11.81 15.91
C PHE A 2 -0.54 12.82 15.29
N TYR A 3 0.77 12.61 15.46
CA TYR A 3 1.79 13.52 14.94
C TYR A 3 1.69 13.77 13.43
N ARG A 4 1.49 12.71 12.64
CA ARG A 4 1.34 12.80 11.17
C ARG A 4 0.21 13.74 10.72
N ARG A 5 -0.86 13.88 11.49
CA ARG A 5 -1.95 14.82 11.20
C ARG A 5 -1.52 16.28 11.37
N LYS A 6 -0.62 16.55 12.31
CA LYS A 6 0.00 17.87 12.47
C LYS A 6 0.84 18.26 11.25
N ILE A 7 1.47 17.29 10.56
CA ILE A 7 2.20 17.54 9.31
C ILE A 7 1.25 18.06 8.22
N ILE A 8 0.10 17.41 8.03
CA ILE A 8 -0.92 17.88 7.09
C ILE A 8 -1.41 19.29 7.46
N LEU A 9 -1.79 19.50 8.72
CA LEU A 9 -2.29 20.80 9.18
C LEU A 9 -1.23 21.89 9.04
N GLY A 10 0.00 21.66 9.48
CA GLY A 10 1.10 22.60 9.34
C GLY A 10 1.44 22.92 7.88
N LEU A 11 1.30 21.95 6.96
CA LEU A 11 1.42 22.19 5.53
C LEU A 11 0.31 23.12 5.01
N ILE A 12 -0.94 22.91 5.43
CA ILE A 12 -2.07 23.78 5.04
C ILE A 12 -1.91 25.19 5.64
N GLU A 13 -1.43 25.32 6.88
CA GLU A 13 -1.12 26.62 7.51
C GLU A 13 -0.08 27.40 6.70
N LEU A 14 1.01 26.75 6.30
CA LEU A 14 2.05 27.38 5.48
C LEU A 14 1.54 27.82 4.10
N LEU A 15 0.46 27.23 3.60
CA LEU A 15 -0.18 27.57 2.33
C LEU A 15 -1.26 28.65 2.47
N GLY A 16 -1.43 29.24 3.67
CA GLY A 16 -2.42 30.29 3.91
C GLY A 16 -3.74 29.80 4.49
N GLY A 17 -3.80 28.57 5.01
CA GLY A 17 -4.96 28.04 5.73
C GLY A 17 -5.96 27.26 4.85
N GLU A 18 -5.77 27.26 3.53
CA GLU A 18 -6.55 26.43 2.61
C GLU A 18 -5.68 25.81 1.50
N VAL A 19 -6.12 24.67 0.97
CA VAL A 19 -5.43 24.01 -0.14
C VAL A 19 -6.37 23.11 -0.93
N GLU A 20 -6.19 23.03 -2.24
CA GLU A 20 -6.89 22.06 -3.09
C GLU A 20 -6.46 20.62 -2.79
N GLU A 21 -7.39 19.66 -2.80
CA GLU A 21 -7.13 18.25 -2.46
C GLU A 21 -5.97 17.66 -3.28
N LEU A 22 -5.99 17.90 -4.59
CA LEU A 22 -4.93 17.38 -5.46
C LEU A 22 -3.60 18.05 -5.14
N ARG A 23 -3.55 19.38 -4.96
CA ARG A 23 -2.31 20.08 -4.60
C ARG A 23 -1.73 19.54 -3.29
N LEU A 24 -2.59 19.32 -2.28
CA LEU A 24 -2.18 18.77 -1.00
C LEU A 24 -1.51 17.40 -1.12
N GLN A 25 -2.11 16.46 -1.88
CA GLN A 25 -1.51 15.14 -2.11
C GLN A 25 -0.12 15.23 -2.75
N LYS A 26 0.09 16.18 -3.68
CA LYS A 26 1.37 16.32 -4.40
C LYS A 26 2.43 16.98 -3.52
N LEU A 27 2.07 18.03 -2.78
CA LEU A 27 2.98 18.69 -1.84
C LEU A 27 3.38 17.73 -0.71
N LEU A 28 2.43 16.97 -0.16
CA LEU A 28 2.73 15.97 0.87
C LEU A 28 3.61 14.84 0.32
N PHE A 29 3.42 14.44 -0.94
CA PHE A 29 4.29 13.48 -1.62
C PHE A 29 5.72 14.03 -1.78
N LEU A 30 5.88 15.27 -2.24
CA LEU A 30 7.20 15.90 -2.39
C LEU A 30 7.91 16.04 -1.04
N TYR A 31 7.18 16.38 0.01
CA TYR A 31 7.68 16.32 1.39
C TYR A 31 8.13 14.91 1.79
N ALA A 32 7.32 13.88 1.53
CA ALA A 32 7.67 12.49 1.81
C ALA A 32 8.94 12.05 1.06
N LYS A 33 9.17 12.56 -0.16
CA LYS A 33 10.36 12.25 -0.97
C LYS A 33 11.65 12.89 -0.47
N LYS A 34 11.57 13.91 0.40
CA LYS A 34 12.75 14.47 1.09
C LYS A 34 13.15 13.67 2.35
N LYS A 35 12.46 12.57 2.68
CA LYS A 35 12.67 11.80 3.91
C LYS A 35 12.99 10.33 3.64
N THR A 36 13.87 9.75 4.46
CA THR A 36 14.11 8.29 4.49
C THR A 36 12.91 7.53 5.06
N GLN A 37 12.31 8.07 6.12
CA GLN A 37 11.09 7.54 6.74
C GLN A 37 10.05 8.66 6.84
N SER A 38 9.04 8.60 5.99
CA SER A 38 7.94 9.55 5.96
C SER A 38 6.76 9.06 6.79
N GLU A 39 5.95 10.00 7.30
CA GLU A 39 4.69 9.72 7.98
C GLU A 39 3.59 9.17 7.05
N TYR A 40 3.71 9.48 5.76
CA TYR A 40 2.79 9.04 4.70
C TYR A 40 3.58 8.45 3.54
N ASP A 41 3.08 7.31 3.07
CA ASP A 41 3.54 6.63 1.86
C ASP A 41 2.50 6.80 0.76
N PHE A 42 2.93 6.59 -0.49
CA PHE A 42 2.14 6.89 -1.69
C PHE A 42 2.16 5.74 -2.68
N ILE A 43 1.15 5.68 -3.54
CA ILE A 43 0.99 4.74 -4.66
C ILE A 43 0.71 5.49 -5.97
N PRO A 44 0.96 4.87 -7.14
CA PRO A 44 0.43 5.36 -8.41
C PRO A 44 -1.09 5.21 -8.48
N TYR A 45 -1.78 6.30 -8.79
CA TYR A 45 -3.24 6.36 -8.86
C TYR A 45 -3.73 7.28 -9.98
N LYS A 46 -5.06 7.46 -10.08
CA LYS A 46 -5.78 8.16 -11.16
C LYS A 46 -5.18 9.51 -11.59
N TYR A 47 -4.65 10.27 -10.63
CA TYR A 47 -4.03 11.58 -10.87
C TYR A 47 -2.61 11.67 -10.31
N GLY A 48 -1.85 10.58 -10.37
CA GLY A 48 -0.47 10.51 -9.90
C GLY A 48 -0.34 9.89 -8.52
N CYS A 49 0.64 10.37 -7.75
CA CYS A 49 0.87 9.96 -6.37
C CYS A 49 -0.37 10.19 -5.49
N TYR A 50 -0.74 9.17 -4.71
CA TYR A 50 -1.86 9.23 -3.79
C TYR A 50 -1.58 8.45 -2.50
N SER A 51 -2.05 8.97 -1.36
CA SER A 51 -1.99 8.28 -0.06
C SER A 51 -3.40 8.07 0.51
N TYR A 52 -3.81 6.81 0.63
CA TYR A 52 -5.08 6.43 1.29
C TYR A 52 -5.03 6.76 2.78
N SER A 53 -3.87 6.59 3.41
CA SER A 53 -3.59 6.91 4.80
C SER A 53 -3.75 8.41 5.06
N ALA A 54 -3.24 9.27 4.16
CA ALA A 54 -3.44 10.71 4.25
C ALA A 54 -4.92 11.08 4.06
N LYS A 55 -5.63 10.50 3.07
CA LYS A 55 -7.07 10.75 2.89
C LYS A 55 -7.90 10.30 4.09
N ALA A 56 -7.59 9.14 4.68
CA ALA A 56 -8.29 8.67 5.88
C ALA A 56 -8.09 9.60 7.08
N ASP A 57 -6.88 10.15 7.24
CA ASP A 57 -6.59 11.15 8.25
C ASP A 57 -7.29 12.50 7.97
N LEU A 58 -7.32 12.96 6.72
CA LEU A 58 -8.08 14.14 6.28
C LEU A 58 -9.57 13.99 6.63
N ASN A 59 -10.20 12.88 6.23
CA ASN A 59 -11.59 12.59 6.55
C ASN A 59 -11.82 12.55 8.07
N THR A 60 -10.88 12.03 8.83
CA THR A 60 -10.95 12.02 10.30
C THR A 60 -10.85 13.44 10.87
N MET A 61 -10.00 14.28 10.31
CA MET A 61 -9.83 15.67 10.73
C MET A 61 -11.05 16.52 10.39
N VAL A 62 -11.67 16.29 9.23
CA VAL A 62 -12.96 16.91 8.86
C VAL A 62 -14.05 16.51 9.84
N LYS A 63 -14.23 15.20 10.08
CA LYS A 63 -15.23 14.69 11.03
C LYS A 63 -15.05 15.23 12.46
N LYS A 64 -13.82 15.55 12.85
CA LYS A 64 -13.50 16.08 14.18
C LYS A 64 -13.48 17.62 14.25
N GLY A 65 -13.82 18.31 13.16
CA GLY A 65 -13.89 19.78 13.12
C GLY A 65 -12.54 20.48 13.09
N PHE A 66 -11.45 19.78 12.77
CA PHE A 66 -10.14 20.43 12.56
C PHE A 66 -10.02 21.06 11.17
N LEU A 67 -10.71 20.47 10.20
CA LEU A 67 -10.78 20.92 8.82
C LEU A 67 -12.24 21.02 8.39
N SER A 68 -12.52 21.87 7.43
CA SER A 68 -13.70 21.76 6.56
C SER A 68 -13.27 21.26 5.18
N GLU A 69 -14.21 20.61 4.48
CA GLU A 69 -14.04 20.17 3.10
C GLU A 69 -15.13 20.83 2.26
N THR A 70 -14.71 21.61 1.26
CA THR A 70 -15.59 22.08 0.17
C THR A 70 -15.37 21.18 -1.05
N GLU A 71 -16.03 21.45 -2.19
CA GLU A 71 -15.99 20.54 -3.35
C GLU A 71 -14.59 20.05 -3.76
N ASN A 72 -13.54 20.86 -3.62
CA ASN A 72 -12.17 20.46 -3.98
C ASN A 72 -11.08 21.00 -3.05
N LYS A 73 -11.41 21.56 -1.88
CA LYS A 73 -10.44 22.18 -0.97
C LYS A 73 -10.63 21.74 0.48
N TYR A 74 -9.53 21.72 1.20
CA TYR A 74 -9.50 21.66 2.66
C TYR A 74 -9.17 23.03 3.23
N CYS A 75 -9.90 23.44 4.26
CA CYS A 75 -9.66 24.68 5.00
C CYS A 75 -9.48 24.36 6.49
N ILE A 76 -8.57 25.06 7.16
CA ILE A 76 -8.37 24.92 8.62
C ILE A 76 -9.48 25.66 9.37
N GLU A 77 -10.14 24.94 10.26
CA GLU A 77 -11.17 25.50 11.16
C GLU A 77 -10.64 25.68 12.59
N ASP A 78 -9.68 24.86 13.00
CA ASP A 78 -9.11 24.91 14.34
C ASP A 78 -8.07 26.04 14.48
N LYS A 79 -8.14 26.79 15.58
CA LYS A 79 -7.29 27.97 15.81
C LYS A 79 -5.89 27.64 16.36
N SER A 80 -5.57 26.37 16.61
CA SER A 80 -4.24 25.99 17.07
C SER A 80 -3.18 26.25 16.00
N ASN A 81 -1.99 26.68 16.40
CA ASN A 81 -0.82 26.69 15.52
C ASN A 81 -0.19 25.28 15.48
N TYR A 82 -0.44 24.51 14.42
CA TYR A 82 0.06 23.15 14.25
C TYR A 82 1.50 23.10 13.78
N PHE A 83 1.92 24.04 12.95
CA PHE A 83 3.27 24.16 12.41
C PHE A 83 4.30 24.35 13.53
N GLN A 84 4.01 25.18 14.53
CA GLN A 84 4.88 25.34 15.71
C GLN A 84 4.98 24.07 16.58
N LYS A 85 4.03 23.14 16.45
CA LYS A 85 4.01 21.86 17.19
C LYS A 85 4.76 20.73 16.46
N LEU A 86 5.42 21.03 15.34
CA LEU A 86 6.23 20.10 14.58
C LEU A 86 7.66 19.99 15.12
N LYS A 87 8.28 18.83 14.90
CA LYS A 87 9.72 18.66 15.14
C LYS A 87 10.49 19.63 14.23
N PRO A 88 11.60 20.24 14.68
CA PRO A 88 12.34 21.23 13.89
C PRO A 88 12.76 20.74 12.50
N ALA A 89 13.19 19.48 12.38
CA ALA A 89 13.58 18.88 11.11
C ALA A 89 12.40 18.79 10.12
N ASP A 90 11.23 18.36 10.59
CA ASP A 90 10.03 18.25 9.74
C ASP A 90 9.50 19.64 9.34
N ALA A 91 9.52 20.59 10.28
CA ALA A 91 9.12 21.97 10.04
C ALA A 91 10.01 22.64 8.96
N LYS A 92 11.33 22.39 9.01
CA LYS A 92 12.28 22.86 8.00
C LYS A 92 11.94 22.28 6.62
N LEU A 93 11.77 20.96 6.52
CA LEU A 93 11.45 20.30 5.24
C LEU A 93 10.10 20.76 4.67
N LEU A 94 9.08 20.97 5.50
CA LEU A 94 7.80 21.53 5.03
C LEU A 94 7.96 22.94 4.48
N LYS A 95 8.73 23.81 5.17
CA LYS A 95 9.03 25.15 4.67
C LYS A 95 9.74 25.12 3.32
N GLU A 96 10.73 24.25 3.15
CA GLU A 96 11.40 24.06 1.87
C GLU A 96 10.44 23.60 0.77
N VAL A 97 9.57 22.63 1.05
CA VAL A 97 8.57 22.16 0.06
C VAL A 97 7.60 23.26 -0.33
N VAL A 98 7.12 24.07 0.62
CA VAL A 98 6.24 25.20 0.33
C VAL A 98 6.97 26.32 -0.41
N TRP A 99 8.24 26.56 -0.09
CA TRP A 99 9.09 27.50 -0.83
C TRP A 99 9.30 27.07 -2.28
N ASP A 100 9.69 25.81 -2.48
CA ASP A 100 10.01 25.24 -3.80
C ASP A 100 8.76 25.09 -4.69
N TYR A 101 7.62 24.70 -4.10
CA TYR A 101 6.47 24.20 -4.86
C TYR A 101 5.12 24.82 -4.47
N GLY A 102 5.04 25.58 -3.37
CA GLY A 102 3.79 26.06 -2.79
C GLY A 102 3.01 27.05 -3.67
N GLN A 103 3.70 27.74 -4.60
CA GLN A 103 3.06 28.63 -5.58
C GLN A 103 2.67 27.92 -6.88
N MET A 104 3.06 26.65 -7.07
CA MET A 104 2.72 25.92 -8.27
C MET A 104 1.22 25.62 -8.32
N SER A 105 0.64 25.84 -9.50
CA SER A 105 -0.72 25.43 -9.80
C SER A 105 -0.88 23.91 -9.72
N ARG A 106 -2.11 23.44 -9.59
CA ARG A 106 -2.44 22.01 -9.62
C ARG A 106 -1.82 21.29 -10.82
N ASN A 107 -1.98 21.85 -12.02
CA ASN A 107 -1.49 21.23 -13.25
C ASN A 107 0.04 21.23 -13.31
N ALA A 108 0.69 22.29 -12.82
CA ALA A 108 2.14 22.37 -12.75
C ALA A 108 2.70 21.31 -11.77
N LEU A 109 2.08 21.11 -10.61
CA LEU A 109 2.48 20.06 -9.65
C LEU A 109 2.29 18.65 -10.24
N ILE A 110 1.17 18.39 -10.91
CA ILE A 110 0.94 17.11 -11.60
C ILE A 110 2.05 16.86 -12.62
N LYS A 111 2.31 17.82 -13.52
CA LYS A 111 3.36 17.71 -14.54
C LYS A 111 4.74 17.49 -13.91
N HIS A 112 5.08 18.26 -12.88
CA HIS A 112 6.35 18.10 -12.16
C HIS A 112 6.50 16.71 -11.54
N THR A 113 5.47 16.23 -10.84
CA THR A 113 5.53 14.88 -10.23
C THR A 113 5.64 13.78 -11.27
N TYR A 114 5.03 13.91 -12.46
CA TYR A 114 5.12 12.87 -13.49
C TYR A 114 6.49 12.84 -14.14
N LEU A 115 7.08 14.01 -14.40
CA LEU A 115 8.43 14.14 -14.98
C LEU A 115 9.52 13.58 -14.08
N ASN A 116 9.42 13.82 -12.77
CA ASN A 116 10.46 13.47 -11.81
C ASN A 116 10.23 12.09 -11.16
N PHE A 117 9.00 11.60 -11.13
CA PHE A 117 8.63 10.35 -10.49
C PHE A 117 7.65 9.53 -11.36
N PRO A 118 8.06 9.12 -12.58
CA PRO A 118 7.15 8.53 -13.57
C PRO A 118 6.42 7.27 -13.09
N PHE A 119 7.03 6.48 -12.20
CA PHE A 119 6.36 5.34 -11.55
C PHE A 119 5.03 5.73 -10.88
N TYR A 120 4.91 6.93 -10.31
CA TYR A 120 3.68 7.36 -9.66
C TYR A 120 2.59 7.82 -10.65
N ALA A 121 2.92 7.93 -11.94
CA ALA A 121 2.00 8.31 -13.00
C ALA A 121 1.43 7.11 -13.79
N ILE A 122 1.91 5.88 -13.54
CA ILE A 122 1.57 4.70 -14.36
C ILE A 122 0.07 4.34 -14.39
N ASN A 123 -0.68 4.71 -13.35
CA ASN A 123 -2.12 4.49 -13.27
C ASN A 123 -2.93 5.77 -13.54
N SER A 124 -2.28 6.82 -14.04
CA SER A 124 -2.97 8.08 -14.26
C SER A 124 -3.81 8.04 -15.53
N THR A 125 -5.05 8.51 -15.43
CA THR A 125 -5.97 8.64 -16.56
C THR A 125 -5.67 9.85 -17.44
N ILE A 126 -4.76 10.74 -17.02
CA ILE A 126 -4.40 11.99 -17.71
C ILE A 126 -2.91 12.06 -18.07
N ALA A 127 -2.14 10.98 -17.89
CA ALA A 127 -0.69 10.99 -18.10
C ALA A 127 -0.28 11.41 -19.52
N ASN A 128 -0.97 10.89 -20.55
CA ASN A 128 -0.69 11.24 -21.94
C ASN A 128 -1.02 12.71 -22.26
N GLU A 129 -2.08 13.26 -21.65
CA GLU A 129 -2.46 14.67 -21.80
C GLU A 129 -1.46 15.61 -21.13
N VAL A 130 -0.97 15.24 -19.93
CA VAL A 130 -0.04 16.04 -19.15
C VAL A 130 1.38 16.01 -19.75
N LEU A 131 1.81 14.85 -20.26
CA LEU A 131 3.15 14.60 -20.79
C LEU A 131 3.08 14.00 -22.20
N PRO A 132 2.69 14.74 -23.25
CA PRO A 132 2.55 14.17 -24.58
C PRO A 132 3.89 13.75 -25.20
N GLY A 133 3.83 12.81 -26.16
CA GLY A 133 4.97 12.37 -26.97
C GLY A 133 6.02 11.61 -26.15
N SER A 134 7.31 11.91 -26.37
CA SER A 134 8.44 11.23 -25.72
C SER A 134 8.44 11.35 -24.20
N LEU A 135 7.74 12.34 -23.62
CA LEU A 135 7.59 12.45 -22.18
C LEU A 135 6.63 11.38 -21.62
N TYR A 136 5.63 10.93 -22.38
CA TYR A 136 4.74 9.84 -22.00
C TYR A 136 5.46 8.49 -22.04
N ASP A 137 6.42 8.34 -22.96
CA ASP A 137 7.23 7.12 -23.07
C ASP A 137 7.93 6.80 -21.75
N ARG A 138 8.43 7.82 -21.04
CA ARG A 138 9.02 7.66 -19.69
C ARG A 138 8.05 7.11 -18.66
N VAL A 139 6.75 7.41 -18.78
CA VAL A 139 5.72 6.84 -17.92
C VAL A 139 5.45 5.38 -18.30
N LYS A 140 5.37 5.09 -19.61
CA LYS A 140 5.19 3.72 -20.11
C LYS A 140 6.35 2.80 -19.72
N GLU A 141 7.58 3.28 -19.80
CA GLU A 141 8.79 2.57 -19.37
C GLU A 141 8.80 2.27 -17.86
N ALA A 142 8.10 3.07 -17.05
CA ALA A 142 7.99 2.85 -15.61
C ALA A 142 6.90 1.84 -15.23
N ILE A 143 6.09 1.36 -16.19
CA ILE A 143 5.04 0.36 -15.97
C ILE A 143 5.71 -1.02 -15.78
N PRO A 144 5.51 -1.70 -14.63
CA PRO A 144 5.99 -3.07 -14.45
C PRO A 144 5.33 -4.01 -15.47
N ASN A 145 6.14 -4.70 -16.27
CA ASN A 145 5.68 -5.50 -17.41
C ASN A 145 6.20 -6.95 -17.38
N ASP A 146 6.77 -7.42 -16.26
CA ASP A 146 7.19 -8.82 -16.11
C ASP A 146 6.03 -9.78 -16.43
N GLU A 147 6.28 -10.74 -17.33
CA GLU A 147 5.28 -11.72 -17.78
C GLU A 147 5.48 -13.13 -17.19
N GLU A 148 6.60 -13.36 -16.50
CA GLU A 148 6.91 -14.65 -15.88
C GLU A 148 5.78 -15.08 -14.94
N ILE A 149 5.33 -16.34 -15.07
CA ILE A 149 4.37 -16.90 -14.13
C ILE A 149 5.06 -17.05 -12.77
N THR A 150 4.55 -16.37 -11.74
CA THR A 150 5.21 -16.30 -10.43
C THR A 150 4.19 -16.30 -9.30
N LEU A 151 4.41 -17.20 -8.34
CA LEU A 151 3.76 -17.20 -7.04
C LEU A 151 4.57 -16.33 -6.08
N PHE A 152 3.97 -15.24 -5.64
CA PHE A 152 4.54 -14.36 -4.64
C PHE A 152 4.00 -14.71 -3.25
N THR A 153 4.77 -14.40 -2.21
CA THR A 153 4.25 -14.30 -0.85
C THR A 153 4.54 -12.91 -0.31
N ILE A 154 3.62 -12.35 0.48
CA ILE A 154 3.76 -11.00 1.04
C ILE A 154 3.16 -10.91 2.45
N GLY A 155 3.85 -10.17 3.32
CA GLY A 155 3.42 -9.85 4.69
C GLY A 155 3.23 -8.36 4.88
N TYR A 156 2.33 -7.98 5.78
CA TYR A 156 2.02 -6.57 6.02
C TYR A 156 2.41 -6.05 7.41
N GLU A 157 2.97 -6.89 8.27
CA GLU A 157 3.59 -6.47 9.51
C GLU A 157 4.73 -5.47 9.24
N GLY A 158 4.88 -4.47 10.13
CA GLY A 158 5.92 -3.44 10.00
C GLY A 158 5.76 -2.41 8.86
N ILE A 159 4.94 -2.66 7.84
CA ILE A 159 4.82 -1.76 6.67
C ILE A 159 3.46 -1.07 6.52
N SER A 160 3.39 0.11 5.90
CA SER A 160 2.13 0.79 5.61
C SER A 160 1.33 0.08 4.51
N LEU A 161 0.04 0.42 4.40
CA LEU A 161 -0.81 -0.03 3.30
C LEU A 161 -0.18 0.34 1.94
N GLU A 162 0.29 1.57 1.78
CA GLU A 162 0.85 2.03 0.51
C GLU A 162 2.19 1.38 0.18
N LYS A 163 3.06 1.09 1.17
CA LYS A 163 4.26 0.28 0.93
C LYS A 163 3.90 -1.13 0.49
N TYR A 164 2.92 -1.74 1.14
CA TYR A 164 2.40 -3.07 0.78
C TYR A 164 1.86 -3.08 -0.67
N LEU A 165 0.99 -2.13 -1.03
CA LEU A 165 0.44 -2.02 -2.38
C LEU A 165 1.52 -1.69 -3.42
N GLN A 166 2.51 -0.86 -3.09
CA GLN A 166 3.65 -0.60 -3.97
C GLN A 166 4.44 -1.87 -4.28
N LYS A 167 4.67 -2.76 -3.30
CA LYS A 167 5.33 -4.05 -3.53
C LYS A 167 4.55 -4.89 -4.55
N LEU A 168 3.22 -4.95 -4.42
CA LEU A 168 2.37 -5.67 -5.37
C LEU A 168 2.44 -5.07 -6.79
N ILE A 169 2.31 -3.75 -6.91
CA ILE A 169 2.35 -3.05 -8.19
C ILE A 169 3.71 -3.25 -8.87
N ARG A 170 4.82 -3.04 -8.14
CA ARG A 170 6.18 -3.18 -8.67
C ARG A 170 6.50 -4.58 -9.16
N ASN A 171 5.88 -5.60 -8.58
CA ASN A 171 6.03 -6.98 -9.01
C ASN A 171 4.96 -7.41 -10.03
N ASN A 172 4.19 -6.46 -10.57
CA ASN A 172 3.14 -6.71 -11.56
C ASN A 172 2.12 -7.78 -11.10
N VAL A 173 1.82 -7.83 -9.79
CA VAL A 173 0.86 -8.79 -9.23
C VAL A 173 -0.55 -8.48 -9.75
N LYS A 174 -1.24 -9.49 -10.27
CA LYS A 174 -2.59 -9.39 -10.85
C LYS A 174 -3.68 -9.82 -9.89
N LEU A 175 -3.39 -10.77 -9.02
CA LEU A 175 -4.33 -11.28 -8.03
C LEU A 175 -3.66 -11.38 -6.66
N LEU A 176 -4.32 -10.81 -5.65
CA LEU A 176 -3.99 -11.03 -4.26
C LEU A 176 -4.88 -12.14 -3.69
N VAL A 177 -4.26 -13.24 -3.24
CA VAL A 177 -4.94 -14.34 -2.56
C VAL A 177 -4.71 -14.20 -1.06
N ASP A 178 -5.77 -13.85 -0.34
CA ASP A 178 -5.77 -13.85 1.11
C ASP A 178 -5.91 -15.28 1.63
N VAL A 179 -4.89 -15.73 2.38
CA VAL A 179 -4.84 -17.08 2.97
C VAL A 179 -5.10 -17.05 4.48
N ARG A 180 -5.43 -15.88 5.04
CA ARG A 180 -5.78 -15.76 6.46
C ARG A 180 -7.10 -16.49 6.73
N LYS A 181 -7.15 -17.28 7.81
CA LYS A 181 -8.40 -17.90 8.26
C LYS A 181 -9.47 -16.84 8.54
N ASN A 182 -9.09 -15.85 9.34
CA ASN A 182 -9.90 -14.70 9.71
C ASN A 182 -9.19 -13.41 9.23
N PRO A 183 -9.60 -12.80 8.10
CA PRO A 183 -8.96 -11.62 7.53
C PRO A 183 -9.39 -10.31 8.24
N LEU A 184 -9.30 -10.33 9.57
CA LEU A 184 -9.52 -9.17 10.45
C LEU A 184 -8.17 -8.55 10.79
N SER A 185 -8.11 -7.22 10.81
CA SER A 185 -6.90 -6.51 11.23
C SER A 185 -7.26 -5.14 11.77
N MET A 186 -6.64 -4.77 12.89
CA MET A 186 -6.70 -3.40 13.42
C MET A 186 -5.80 -2.45 12.63
N LYS A 187 -4.87 -2.96 11.84
CA LYS A 187 -3.99 -2.15 11.00
C LYS A 187 -4.78 -1.59 9.83
N PHE A 188 -4.71 -0.27 9.65
CA PHE A 188 -5.46 0.44 8.62
C PHE A 188 -5.27 -0.20 7.25
N GLY A 189 -6.38 -0.52 6.61
CA GLY A 189 -6.43 -1.04 5.24
C GLY A 189 -6.27 -2.55 5.08
N PHE A 190 -6.02 -3.31 6.15
CA PHE A 190 -5.79 -4.75 6.07
C PHE A 190 -6.98 -5.62 6.49
N SER A 191 -8.15 -5.03 6.81
CA SER A 191 -9.39 -5.79 6.90
C SER A 191 -9.84 -6.24 5.50
N LYS A 192 -10.46 -7.42 5.37
CA LYS A 192 -10.92 -8.00 4.08
C LYS A 192 -11.58 -6.97 3.16
N THR A 193 -12.58 -6.26 3.66
CA THR A 193 -13.36 -5.30 2.87
C THR A 193 -12.51 -4.13 2.37
N LEU A 194 -11.65 -3.56 3.23
CA LEU A 194 -10.80 -2.44 2.85
C LEU A 194 -9.69 -2.88 1.89
N LEU A 195 -9.02 -4.00 2.17
CA LEU A 195 -7.94 -4.52 1.35
C LEU A 195 -8.43 -4.86 -0.05
N LYS A 196 -9.56 -5.57 -0.17
CA LYS A 196 -10.23 -5.82 -1.46
C LYS A 196 -10.51 -4.53 -2.22
N ARG A 197 -11.06 -3.51 -1.55
CA ARG A 197 -11.36 -2.22 -2.18
C ARG A 197 -10.10 -1.53 -2.70
N PHE A 198 -9.02 -1.51 -1.93
CA PHE A 198 -7.76 -0.87 -2.32
C PHE A 198 -7.07 -1.62 -3.47
N CYS A 199 -7.00 -2.96 -3.40
CA CYS A 199 -6.49 -3.78 -4.50
C CYS A 199 -7.28 -3.54 -5.80
N ASN A 200 -8.62 -3.62 -5.75
CA ASN A 200 -9.46 -3.41 -6.93
C ASN A 200 -9.28 -2.02 -7.53
N SER A 201 -9.09 -0.97 -6.71
CA SER A 201 -8.84 0.39 -7.20
C SER A 201 -7.50 0.55 -7.93
N LEU A 202 -6.62 -0.45 -7.84
CA LEU A 202 -5.31 -0.53 -8.48
C LEU A 202 -5.25 -1.65 -9.53
N ASN A 203 -6.41 -2.16 -9.97
CA ASN A 203 -6.53 -3.27 -10.92
C ASN A 203 -5.82 -4.56 -10.45
N ILE A 204 -5.78 -4.78 -9.14
CA ILE A 204 -5.33 -6.02 -8.52
C ILE A 204 -6.58 -6.72 -7.97
N GLU A 205 -6.88 -7.90 -8.48
CA GLU A 205 -8.01 -8.66 -7.99
C GLU A 205 -7.75 -9.20 -6.58
N TYR A 206 -8.83 -9.58 -5.89
CA TYR A 206 -8.76 -10.10 -4.53
C TYR A 206 -9.61 -11.36 -4.41
N PHE A 207 -8.98 -12.44 -3.94
CA PHE A 207 -9.63 -13.72 -3.66
C PHE A 207 -9.26 -14.20 -2.25
N HIS A 208 -10.17 -14.86 -1.54
CA HIS A 208 -9.96 -15.28 -0.16
C HIS A 208 -10.16 -16.78 -0.03
N ILE A 209 -9.14 -17.48 0.46
CA ILE A 209 -9.11 -18.94 0.65
C ILE A 209 -8.84 -19.21 2.14
N PRO A 210 -9.86 -19.14 3.01
CA PRO A 210 -9.69 -19.33 4.45
C PRO A 210 -9.32 -20.77 4.84
N GLU A 211 -9.53 -21.75 3.97
CA GLU A 211 -9.31 -23.18 4.23
C GLU A 211 -7.86 -23.47 4.59
N VAL A 212 -6.92 -22.80 3.92
CA VAL A 212 -5.47 -22.96 4.13
C VAL A 212 -4.92 -22.13 5.29
N GLY A 213 -5.76 -21.34 5.97
CA GLY A 213 -5.33 -20.46 7.06
C GLY A 213 -5.27 -21.14 8.41
N ILE A 214 -4.28 -20.79 9.23
CA ILE A 214 -4.23 -21.17 10.65
C ILE A 214 -5.24 -20.32 11.44
N SER A 215 -6.08 -20.96 12.27
CA SER A 215 -7.02 -20.28 13.17
C SER A 215 -6.33 -19.27 14.08
N SER A 216 -6.99 -18.15 14.38
CA SER A 216 -6.47 -17.11 15.26
C SER A 216 -6.10 -17.64 16.64
N ASP A 217 -6.90 -18.56 17.18
CA ASP A 217 -6.76 -19.02 18.57
C ASP A 217 -5.46 -19.81 18.77
N LYS A 218 -5.00 -20.51 17.73
CA LYS A 218 -3.70 -21.22 17.73
C LYS A 218 -2.49 -20.29 17.62
N ARG A 219 -2.70 -18.99 17.36
CA ARG A 219 -1.63 -17.99 17.21
C ARG A 219 -1.48 -17.07 18.41
N GLN A 220 -2.43 -17.08 19.36
CA GLN A 220 -2.46 -16.12 20.47
C GLN A 220 -1.46 -16.44 21.59
N GLN A 221 -0.84 -17.63 21.58
CA GLN A 221 0.04 -18.13 22.65
C GLN A 221 1.43 -18.53 22.13
N LEU A 222 1.94 -17.88 21.10
CA LEU A 222 3.29 -18.15 20.58
C LEU A 222 4.27 -17.15 21.21
N GLU A 223 5.12 -17.63 22.12
CA GLU A 223 6.08 -16.79 22.84
C GLU A 223 7.53 -17.09 22.45
N SER A 224 7.79 -18.31 21.97
CA SER A 224 9.12 -18.80 21.61
C SER A 224 9.17 -19.37 20.19
N GLN A 225 10.37 -19.46 19.60
CA GLN A 225 10.56 -20.09 18.28
C GLN A 225 10.10 -21.55 18.27
N THR A 226 10.26 -22.27 19.38
CA THR A 226 9.77 -23.65 19.55
C THR A 226 8.25 -23.74 19.38
N ASP A 227 7.50 -22.73 19.85
CA ASP A 227 6.04 -22.70 19.69
C ASP A 227 5.65 -22.56 18.22
N TYR A 228 6.35 -21.71 17.48
CA TYR A 228 6.18 -21.58 16.02
C TYR A 228 6.51 -22.89 15.31
N ASP A 229 7.61 -23.55 15.66
CA ASP A 229 8.03 -24.79 15.03
C ASP A 229 6.99 -25.91 15.25
N ASN A 230 6.46 -26.01 16.47
CA ASN A 230 5.38 -26.95 16.83
C ASN A 230 4.09 -26.64 16.06
N LEU A 231 3.67 -25.37 16.03
CA LEU A 231 2.50 -24.93 15.28
C LEU A 231 2.62 -25.27 13.80
N PHE A 232 3.79 -25.03 13.19
CA PHE A 232 3.99 -25.31 11.78
C PHE A 232 4.12 -26.80 11.49
N ALA A 233 4.66 -27.60 12.42
CA ALA A 233 4.63 -29.05 12.31
C ALA A 233 3.19 -29.59 12.32
N GLU A 234 2.34 -29.09 13.21
CA GLU A 234 0.92 -29.43 13.24
C GLU A 234 0.21 -28.97 11.95
N TYR A 235 0.44 -27.73 11.52
CA TYR A 235 -0.14 -27.17 10.29
C TYR A 235 0.19 -28.02 9.05
N ARG A 236 1.43 -28.49 8.94
CA ARG A 236 1.86 -29.41 7.86
C ARG A 236 1.14 -30.76 7.92
N LYS A 237 0.97 -31.33 9.13
CA LYS A 237 0.32 -32.63 9.32
C LYS A 237 -1.19 -32.59 9.12
N THR A 238 -1.83 -31.46 9.44
CA THR A 238 -3.30 -31.30 9.45
C THR A 238 -3.76 -30.46 8.26
N THR A 239 -3.67 -29.13 8.36
CA THR A 239 -4.25 -28.21 7.38
C THR A 239 -3.71 -28.45 5.97
N LEU A 240 -2.39 -28.58 5.78
CA LEU A 240 -1.84 -28.80 4.44
C LEU A 240 -2.18 -30.17 3.85
N SER A 241 -2.35 -31.21 4.67
CA SER A 241 -2.70 -32.54 4.17
C SER A 241 -4.19 -32.63 3.78
N GLU A 242 -5.05 -31.88 4.48
CA GLU A 242 -6.50 -31.88 4.32
C GLU A 242 -7.01 -30.88 3.27
N THR A 243 -6.24 -29.83 2.93
CA THR A 243 -6.68 -28.72 2.08
C THR A 243 -6.23 -28.83 0.62
N LYS A 244 -5.99 -30.05 0.10
CA LYS A 244 -5.51 -30.28 -1.27
C LYS A 244 -6.36 -29.58 -2.35
N LYS A 245 -7.69 -29.55 -2.18
CA LYS A 245 -8.60 -28.85 -3.11
C LYS A 245 -8.32 -27.35 -3.18
N ALA A 246 -8.09 -26.71 -2.02
CA ALA A 246 -7.78 -25.29 -1.95
C ALA A 246 -6.39 -24.97 -2.53
N GLN A 247 -5.42 -25.87 -2.37
CA GLN A 247 -4.10 -25.74 -2.97
C GLN A 247 -4.14 -25.88 -4.50
N GLN A 248 -4.94 -26.82 -5.02
CA GLN A 248 -5.19 -26.93 -6.45
C GLN A 248 -5.89 -25.68 -7.00
N GLU A 249 -6.79 -25.07 -6.24
CA GLU A 249 -7.41 -23.79 -6.61
C GLU A 249 -6.37 -22.67 -6.71
N ILE A 250 -5.43 -22.57 -5.76
CA ILE A 250 -4.32 -21.61 -5.85
C ILE A 250 -3.49 -21.83 -7.12
N LEU A 251 -3.21 -23.09 -7.48
CA LEU A 251 -2.45 -23.39 -8.69
C LEU A 251 -3.22 -23.01 -9.97
N LYS A 252 -4.53 -23.27 -10.02
CA LYS A 252 -5.40 -22.83 -11.13
C LYS A 252 -5.40 -21.31 -11.26
N LEU A 253 -5.56 -20.60 -10.14
CA LEU A 253 -5.48 -19.14 -10.10
C LEU A 253 -4.11 -18.64 -10.56
N LEU A 254 -3.03 -19.30 -10.18
CA LEU A 254 -1.68 -18.97 -10.66
C LEU A 254 -1.57 -19.12 -12.18
N MET A 255 -2.10 -20.19 -12.75
CA MET A 255 -2.11 -20.40 -14.20
C MET A 255 -2.97 -19.37 -14.95
N GLN A 256 -4.12 -19.01 -14.37
CA GLN A 256 -5.06 -18.05 -14.96
C GLN A 256 -4.50 -16.62 -14.92
N TYR A 257 -4.03 -16.17 -13.76
CA TYR A 257 -3.63 -14.78 -13.52
C TYR A 257 -2.14 -14.54 -13.76
N LYS A 258 -1.35 -15.61 -13.92
CA LYS A 258 0.11 -15.65 -14.09
C LYS A 258 0.91 -15.15 -12.88
N ARG A 259 0.50 -14.05 -12.26
CA ARG A 259 1.24 -13.39 -11.17
C ARG A 259 0.32 -13.14 -9.99
N ILE A 260 0.41 -14.00 -8.99
CA ILE A 260 -0.46 -13.94 -7.80
C ILE A 260 0.37 -13.82 -6.54
N ALA A 261 -0.15 -13.16 -5.51
CA ALA A 261 0.52 -13.05 -4.22
C ALA A 261 -0.33 -13.66 -3.10
N LEU A 262 0.25 -14.55 -2.30
CA LEU A 262 -0.35 -15.06 -1.06
C LEU A 262 -0.06 -14.09 0.08
N THR A 263 -1.10 -13.62 0.79
CA THR A 263 -0.93 -12.68 1.91
C THR A 263 -1.21 -13.28 3.28
N CYS A 264 -0.35 -12.97 4.25
CA CYS A 264 -0.56 -13.17 5.68
C CYS A 264 -0.16 -11.92 6.48
N PHE A 265 -0.20 -11.99 7.81
CA PHE A 265 0.20 -10.86 8.67
C PHE A 265 1.72 -10.71 8.72
N GLU A 266 2.38 -11.79 9.12
CA GLU A 266 3.77 -11.87 9.57
C GLU A 266 4.74 -11.37 8.49
N ALA A 267 5.71 -10.52 8.82
CA ALA A 267 6.64 -9.99 7.82
C ALA A 267 7.60 -11.08 7.34
N GLU A 268 8.19 -11.80 8.30
CA GLU A 268 9.26 -12.75 8.09
C GLU A 268 8.77 -14.07 7.48
N PRO A 269 9.33 -14.52 6.33
CA PRO A 269 8.94 -15.78 5.71
C PRO A 269 9.06 -17.01 6.62
N CYS A 270 10.11 -17.11 7.45
CA CYS A 270 10.31 -18.28 8.31
C CYS A 270 9.32 -18.38 9.49
N GLN A 271 8.60 -17.28 9.78
CA GLN A 271 7.58 -17.21 10.82
C GLN A 271 6.16 -17.09 10.25
N CYS A 272 5.96 -17.32 8.94
CA CYS A 272 4.63 -17.31 8.35
C CYS A 272 4.21 -18.67 7.75
N HIS A 273 2.97 -19.07 8.06
CA HIS A 273 2.27 -20.18 7.42
C HIS A 273 2.18 -20.07 5.89
N ARG A 274 2.14 -18.86 5.33
CA ARG A 274 2.09 -18.63 3.87
C ARG A 274 3.32 -19.20 3.17
N SER A 275 4.48 -19.19 3.81
CA SER A 275 5.73 -19.70 3.24
C SER A 275 5.67 -21.22 3.17
N HIS A 276 5.24 -21.87 4.25
CA HIS A 276 4.99 -23.31 4.26
C HIS A 276 3.94 -23.73 3.22
N LEU A 277 2.86 -22.97 3.06
CA LEU A 277 1.86 -23.22 2.02
C LEU A 277 2.46 -23.08 0.62
N ALA A 278 3.20 -21.99 0.35
CA ALA A 278 3.80 -21.74 -0.96
C ALA A 278 4.87 -22.78 -1.32
N GLU A 279 5.73 -23.14 -0.36
CA GLU A 279 6.72 -24.21 -0.51
C GLU A 279 6.04 -25.56 -0.78
N PHE A 280 4.96 -25.88 -0.07
CA PHE A 280 4.22 -27.12 -0.28
C PHE A 280 3.62 -27.18 -1.70
N ILE A 281 2.98 -26.09 -2.15
CA ILE A 281 2.46 -25.98 -3.51
C ILE A 281 3.60 -26.10 -4.54
N SER A 282 4.76 -25.51 -4.26
CA SER A 282 5.91 -25.54 -5.17
C SER A 282 6.52 -26.92 -5.39
N LYS A 283 6.28 -27.86 -4.45
CA LYS A 283 6.71 -29.27 -4.56
C LYS A 283 5.72 -30.14 -5.34
N SER A 284 4.56 -29.60 -5.74
CA SER A 284 3.61 -30.33 -6.59
C SER A 284 4.25 -30.63 -7.96
N PRO A 285 4.05 -31.83 -8.54
CA PRO A 285 4.52 -32.14 -9.89
C PRO A 285 4.05 -31.15 -10.96
N ASP A 286 2.89 -30.52 -10.72
CA ASP A 286 2.28 -29.55 -11.65
C ASP A 286 2.88 -28.13 -11.52
N PHE A 287 3.76 -27.90 -10.53
CA PHE A 287 4.38 -26.60 -10.31
C PHE A 287 5.73 -26.50 -11.01
N LYS A 288 5.79 -25.63 -12.02
CA LYS A 288 7.00 -25.35 -12.83
C LYS A 288 7.33 -23.86 -12.90
N TYR A 289 6.82 -23.10 -11.95
CA TYR A 289 6.81 -21.63 -11.96
C TYR A 289 7.75 -21.07 -10.90
N SER A 290 7.98 -19.76 -10.91
CA SER A 290 8.83 -19.12 -9.90
C SER A 290 8.07 -18.90 -8.59
N LEU A 291 8.77 -19.10 -7.46
CA LEU A 291 8.32 -18.72 -6.12
C LEU A 291 9.21 -17.59 -5.61
N ARG A 292 8.61 -16.46 -5.19
CA ARG A 292 9.34 -15.30 -4.66
C ARG A 292 8.69 -14.75 -3.38
N HIS A 293 9.50 -14.31 -2.42
CA HIS A 293 9.02 -13.69 -1.18
C HIS A 293 9.29 -12.17 -1.21
N LEU A 294 8.26 -11.35 -0.97
CA LEU A 294 8.26 -9.89 -1.15
C LEU A 294 8.50 -9.07 0.12
#